data_AF-U3TAF4-F1
#
_entry.id   AF-U3TAF4-F1
#
_cell.length_a   1.000
_cell.length_b   1.000
_cell.length_c   1.000
_cell.angle_alpha   90.00
_cell.angle_beta   90.00
_cell.angle_gamma   90.00
#
_symmetry.space_group_name_H-M   'P 1'
#
loop_
_entity.id
_entity.type
_entity.pdbx_description
1 polymer ?
#
loop_
_entity_poly.entity_id
_entity_poly.type
_entity_poly.pdbx_seq_one_letter_code
_entity_poly.pdbx_strand_id
1 'polypeptide(L)'
;LKPEEVFLAQGTLRPDLIESASVIASGKAEVIKTHHNDTELIRKLREEGKVIEPLKDFHKDEVRVLGRELGLPEELVSRHPFPGPGLAIRVICAEEPYVCKDFPETNNILKIIADFSASVKKPHTLLQRVKACTPEEDQEKLMEITSLHSLNAFLLPIKTVGVQGDGRSYSYVCGISSKGAPPWESLMFLARLIPRMCHNINRVVYVFGPPVKESPTDVTPTFLTTGVLSTLRQADFEAHNILRESGYSGKISQMPIILTPLHFDRDPLQKQPSCQRSVVIRTFITSDFMTGIAATPGNEIPEEVVLKMVTEIKKIPGISRVMYDLTSKPPGTTEWE
;
A
#
# COMPACT_ATOMS: atom_id res chain seq x y z
N LEU A 1 -32.43 22.45 5.83
CA LEU A 1 -32.05 22.87 7.20
C LEU A 1 -31.93 24.37 7.19
N LYS A 2 -32.47 25.05 8.21
CA LYS A 2 -32.32 26.49 8.41
C LYS A 2 -31.00 26.76 9.14
N PRO A 3 -29.98 27.35 8.49
CA PRO A 3 -28.67 27.60 9.13
C PRO A 3 -28.78 28.41 10.42
N GLU A 4 -29.77 29.30 10.48
CA GLU A 4 -30.07 30.18 11.62
C GLU A 4 -30.39 29.41 12.93
N GLU A 5 -30.95 28.19 12.81
CA GLU A 5 -31.50 27.40 13.93
C GLU A 5 -30.67 26.15 14.27
N VAL A 6 -29.48 25.97 13.67
CA VAL A 6 -28.70 24.73 13.80
C VAL A 6 -27.21 24.99 14.07
N PHE A 7 -26.56 24.03 14.72
CA PHE A 7 -25.10 23.97 14.86
C PHE A 7 -24.54 22.76 14.12
N LEU A 8 -23.29 22.86 13.67
CA LEU A 8 -22.54 21.75 13.09
C LEU A 8 -21.39 21.37 14.02
N ALA A 9 -21.42 20.16 14.58
CA ALA A 9 -20.31 19.62 15.36
C ALA A 9 -19.42 18.73 14.50
N GLN A 10 -18.10 18.95 14.55
CA GLN A 10 -17.10 18.12 13.85
C GLN A 10 -16.09 17.54 14.84
N GLY A 11 -15.71 16.28 14.62
CA GLY A 11 -14.68 15.59 15.42
C GLY A 11 -13.25 15.90 15.00
N THR A 12 -13.01 17.05 14.34
CA THR A 12 -11.67 17.49 13.89
C THR A 12 -10.72 17.57 15.07
N LEU A 13 -9.49 17.07 14.91
CA LEU A 13 -8.46 17.10 15.95
C LEU A 13 -7.48 18.26 15.75
N ARG A 14 -6.72 18.58 16.80
CA ARG A 14 -5.65 19.58 16.75
C ARG A 14 -4.65 19.40 15.60
N PRO A 15 -4.14 18.18 15.30
CA PRO A 15 -3.19 17.97 14.22
C PRO A 15 -3.76 18.30 12.83
N ASP A 16 -5.06 18.07 12.61
CA ASP A 16 -5.72 18.34 11.33
C ASP A 16 -5.78 19.84 11.02
N LEU A 17 -5.93 20.68 12.06
CA LEU A 17 -5.90 22.14 11.95
C LEU A 17 -4.50 22.68 11.65
N ILE A 18 -3.45 22.08 12.24
CA ILE A 18 -2.05 22.44 11.99
C ILE A 18 -1.63 22.05 10.57
N GLU A 19 -1.98 20.84 10.11
CA GLU A 19 -1.73 20.39 8.74
C GLU A 19 -2.41 21.34 7.74
N SER A 20 -3.68 21.68 7.99
CA SER A 20 -4.42 22.65 7.16
C SER A 20 -3.77 24.04 7.14
N ALA A 21 -3.31 24.55 8.29
CA ALA A 21 -2.62 25.84 8.39
C ALA A 21 -1.26 25.84 7.67
N SER A 22 -0.52 24.73 7.70
CA SER A 22 0.77 24.59 7.02
C SER A 22 0.62 24.62 5.49
N VAL A 23 -0.42 23.99 4.95
CA VAL A 23 -0.76 24.03 3.51
C VAL A 23 -1.13 25.44 3.06
N ILE A 24 -1.82 26.21 3.91
CA ILE A 24 -2.18 27.62 3.65
C ILE A 24 -0.96 28.55 3.73
N ALA A 25 0.00 28.28 4.64
CA ALA A 25 1.20 29.11 4.82
C ALA A 25 2.28 28.84 3.74
N SER A 26 2.41 27.61 3.23
CA SER A 26 3.31 27.30 2.13
C SER A 26 2.60 27.49 0.78
N GLY A 27 2.60 28.72 0.25
CA GLY A 27 1.91 29.11 -1.00
C GLY A 27 2.37 28.43 -2.30
N LYS A 28 3.04 27.28 -2.22
CA LYS A 28 3.53 26.47 -3.35
C LYS A 28 3.10 24.99 -3.29
N ALA A 29 2.43 24.57 -2.22
CA ALA A 29 1.81 23.25 -2.19
C ALA A 29 0.51 23.33 -3.00
N GLU A 30 0.41 22.58 -4.10
CA GLU A 30 -0.90 22.24 -4.67
C GLU A 30 -1.80 21.82 -3.51
N VAL A 31 -3.03 22.34 -3.46
CA VAL A 31 -3.94 22.21 -2.32
C VAL A 31 -4.29 20.73 -2.11
N ILE A 32 -3.44 20.00 -1.37
CA ILE A 32 -3.48 18.54 -1.23
C ILE A 32 -4.68 18.07 -0.37
N LYS A 33 -5.40 18.99 0.26
CA LYS A 33 -6.73 18.76 0.83
C LYS A 33 -7.56 20.05 0.68
N THR A 34 -8.40 20.16 -0.34
CA THR A 34 -9.59 21.01 -0.24
C THR A 34 -10.39 20.49 0.94
N HIS A 35 -10.74 21.34 1.91
CA HIS A 35 -11.47 20.92 3.10
C HIS A 35 -12.64 20.03 2.69
N HIS A 36 -12.66 18.79 3.17
CA HIS A 36 -13.61 17.73 2.78
C HIS A 36 -15.09 18.04 3.12
N ASN A 37 -15.41 19.29 3.46
CA ASN A 37 -16.69 19.78 3.93
C ASN A 37 -16.92 21.26 3.55
N ASP A 38 -16.29 21.80 2.49
CA ASP A 38 -16.55 23.20 2.10
C ASP A 38 -17.72 23.31 1.11
N THR A 39 -18.94 23.16 1.63
CA THR A 39 -20.17 23.47 0.89
C THR A 39 -20.66 24.87 1.25
N GLU A 40 -21.46 25.51 0.39
CA GLU A 40 -21.98 26.87 0.66
C GLU A 40 -22.68 26.97 2.03
N LEU A 41 -23.38 25.90 2.42
CA LEU A 41 -24.03 25.79 3.72
C LEU A 41 -23.03 25.77 4.89
N ILE A 42 -21.94 24.99 4.75
CA ILE A 42 -20.90 24.89 5.79
C ILE A 42 -20.09 26.18 5.87
N ARG A 43 -19.87 26.86 4.74
CA ARG A 43 -19.24 28.18 4.72
C ARG A 43 -20.09 29.23 5.45
N LYS A 44 -21.41 29.26 5.22
CA LYS A 44 -22.34 30.11 5.97
C LYS A 44 -22.35 29.78 7.46
N LEU A 45 -22.42 28.50 7.84
CA LEU A 45 -22.35 28.09 9.24
C LEU A 45 -21.00 28.47 9.88
N ARG A 46 -19.90 28.43 9.14
CA ARG A 46 -18.57 28.84 9.61
C ARG A 46 -18.47 30.37 9.77
N GLU A 47 -18.96 31.13 8.80
CA GLU A 47 -19.04 32.60 8.83
C GLU A 47 -19.92 33.08 10.01
N GLU A 48 -21.00 32.36 10.31
CA GLU A 48 -21.90 32.62 11.44
C GLU A 48 -21.38 32.11 12.80
N GLY A 49 -20.20 31.48 12.86
CA GLY A 49 -19.62 30.96 14.10
C GLY A 49 -20.34 29.74 14.69
N LYS A 50 -21.05 28.97 13.86
CA LYS A 50 -21.89 27.82 14.25
C LYS A 50 -21.25 26.46 14.02
N VAL A 51 -19.99 26.44 13.62
CA VAL A 51 -19.18 25.21 13.56
C VAL A 51 -18.46 25.04 14.89
N ILE A 52 -18.73 23.94 15.59
CA ILE A 52 -18.07 23.59 16.85
C ILE A 52 -17.18 22.36 16.65
N GLU A 53 -15.98 22.40 17.21
CA GLU A 53 -14.99 21.33 17.12
C GLU A 53 -14.60 20.90 18.55
N PRO A 54 -15.40 20.03 19.21
CA PRO A 54 -15.21 19.72 20.63
C PRO A 54 -13.87 19.03 20.94
N LEU A 55 -13.29 18.36 19.94
CA LEU A 55 -12.07 17.57 20.07
C LEU A 55 -10.80 18.33 19.65
N LYS A 56 -10.91 19.63 19.29
CA LYS A 56 -9.80 20.42 18.75
C LYS A 56 -8.59 20.56 19.69
N ASP A 57 -8.81 20.38 20.99
CA ASP A 57 -7.78 20.52 22.03
C ASP A 57 -7.19 19.17 22.47
N PHE A 58 -7.65 18.05 21.88
CA PHE A 58 -7.22 16.70 22.22
C PHE A 58 -6.29 16.11 21.16
N HIS A 59 -5.35 15.29 21.62
CA HIS A 59 -4.54 14.37 20.82
C HIS A 59 -5.27 13.02 20.61
N LYS A 60 -4.80 12.22 19.64
CA LYS A 60 -5.51 11.01 19.18
C LYS A 60 -5.59 9.91 20.24
N ASP A 61 -4.57 9.79 21.07
CA ASP A 61 -4.54 8.92 22.25
C ASP A 61 -5.54 9.39 23.32
N GLU A 62 -5.62 10.69 23.58
CA GLU A 62 -6.56 11.28 24.54
C GLU A 62 -8.03 11.08 24.10
N VAL A 63 -8.32 11.19 22.80
CA VAL A 63 -9.66 10.93 22.24
C VAL A 63 -10.11 9.49 22.51
N ARG A 64 -9.18 8.52 22.49
CA ARG A 64 -9.50 7.13 22.82
C ARG A 64 -9.82 6.96 24.30
N VAL A 65 -9.07 7.62 25.19
CA VAL A 65 -9.35 7.63 26.63
C VAL A 65 -10.71 8.26 26.90
N LEU A 66 -10.99 9.43 26.31
CA LEU A 66 -12.28 10.10 26.41
C LEU A 66 -13.43 9.21 25.92
N GLY A 67 -13.24 8.49 24.82
CA GLY A 67 -14.23 7.55 24.32
C GLY A 67 -14.57 6.44 25.33
N ARG A 68 -13.58 5.91 26.05
CA ARG A 68 -13.79 4.92 27.12
C ARG A 68 -14.53 5.50 28.31
N GLU A 69 -14.18 6.71 28.72
CA GLU A 69 -14.87 7.42 29.82
C GLU A 69 -16.34 7.71 29.49
N LEU A 70 -16.64 7.94 28.21
CA LEU A 70 -18.02 8.08 27.70
C LEU A 70 -18.76 6.74 27.56
N GLY A 71 -18.14 5.61 27.89
CA GLY A 71 -18.75 4.28 27.82
C GLY A 71 -18.81 3.68 26.41
N LEU A 72 -18.01 4.18 25.45
CA LEU A 72 -17.93 3.57 24.13
C LEU A 72 -17.17 2.22 24.20
N PRO A 73 -17.58 1.21 23.41
CA PRO A 73 -16.90 -0.07 23.37
C PRO A 73 -15.42 0.04 22.95
N GLU A 74 -14.53 -0.74 23.56
CA GLU A 74 -13.09 -0.77 23.25
C GLU A 74 -12.84 -1.04 21.75
N GLU A 75 -13.62 -1.96 21.17
CA GLU A 75 -13.56 -2.34 19.76
C GLU A 75 -13.95 -1.21 18.79
N LEU A 76 -14.60 -0.15 19.29
CA LEU A 76 -14.98 1.02 18.50
C LEU A 76 -13.91 2.10 18.59
N VAL A 77 -13.45 2.42 19.81
CA VAL A 77 -12.45 3.47 20.04
C VAL A 77 -11.05 3.09 19.55
N SER A 78 -10.75 1.79 19.51
CA SER A 78 -9.44 1.26 19.08
C SER A 78 -9.38 0.86 17.60
N ARG A 79 -10.40 1.22 16.80
CA ARG A 79 -10.38 0.96 15.35
C ARG A 79 -9.23 1.70 14.66
N HIS A 80 -8.70 1.06 13.61
CA HIS A 80 -7.79 1.71 12.68
C HIS A 80 -8.48 2.88 11.98
N PRO A 81 -7.74 3.94 11.61
CA PRO A 81 -8.29 4.98 10.78
C PRO A 81 -8.75 4.40 9.44
N PHE A 82 -9.87 4.92 8.94
CA PHE A 82 -10.44 4.55 7.64
C PHE A 82 -10.62 5.84 6.81
N PRO A 83 -10.11 5.89 5.57
CA PRO A 83 -10.11 7.10 4.77
C PRO A 83 -11.53 7.51 4.39
N GLY A 84 -11.78 8.82 4.21
CA GLY A 84 -13.09 9.34 3.80
C GLY A 84 -13.62 8.73 2.50
N PRO A 85 -12.83 8.63 1.42
CA PRO A 85 -13.20 7.91 0.20
C PRO A 85 -13.37 6.39 0.37
N GLY A 86 -12.97 5.84 1.51
CA GLY A 86 -13.11 4.43 1.86
C GLY A 86 -12.45 3.48 0.87
N LEU A 87 -13.21 2.47 0.44
CA LEU A 87 -12.70 1.44 -0.48
C LEU A 87 -12.48 1.94 -1.92
N ALA A 88 -12.95 3.14 -2.27
CA ALA A 88 -12.77 3.70 -3.60
C ALA A 88 -11.29 3.86 -3.97
N ILE A 89 -10.44 4.17 -2.98
CA ILE A 89 -8.99 4.33 -3.12
C ILE A 89 -8.21 3.06 -2.75
N ARG A 90 -8.91 1.93 -2.66
CA ARG A 90 -8.36 0.60 -2.40
C ARG A 90 -8.68 -0.38 -3.53
N VAL A 91 -9.20 0.12 -4.65
CA VAL A 91 -9.39 -0.65 -5.87
C VAL A 91 -8.60 0.04 -6.97
N ILE A 92 -7.51 -0.60 -7.40
CA ILE A 92 -6.77 -0.12 -8.57
C ILE A 92 -7.66 -0.33 -9.80
N CYS A 93 -8.24 0.77 -10.28
CA CYS A 93 -9.08 0.76 -11.47
C CYS A 93 -8.21 0.87 -12.72
N ALA A 94 -8.46 0.02 -13.71
CA ALA A 94 -7.73 0.00 -14.97
C ALA A 94 -8.59 -0.60 -16.07
N GLU A 95 -8.54 0.01 -17.25
CA GLU A 95 -9.03 -0.58 -18.51
C GLU A 95 -7.85 -1.17 -19.30
N GLU A 96 -6.74 -0.42 -19.37
CA GLU A 96 -5.54 -0.76 -20.10
C GLU A 96 -4.35 -1.02 -19.17
N PRO A 97 -3.40 -1.89 -19.55
CA PRO A 97 -2.19 -2.11 -18.78
C PRO A 97 -1.31 -0.86 -18.76
N TYR A 98 -0.76 -0.52 -17.60
CA TYR A 98 0.19 0.58 -17.48
C TYR A 98 1.59 0.13 -17.89
N VAL A 99 1.98 0.48 -19.11
CA VAL A 99 3.29 0.15 -19.70
C VAL A 99 3.83 1.38 -20.42
N CYS A 100 4.95 1.92 -19.94
CA CYS A 100 5.68 3.00 -20.61
C CYS A 100 6.95 2.48 -21.30
N LYS A 101 7.67 3.36 -22.00
CA LYS A 101 8.86 3.01 -22.80
C LYS A 101 9.98 2.35 -21.97
N ASP A 102 10.05 2.68 -20.69
CA ASP A 102 11.03 2.18 -19.72
C ASP A 102 10.68 0.79 -19.14
N PHE A 103 9.49 0.25 -19.43
CA PHE A 103 9.02 -1.01 -18.86
C PHE A 103 9.95 -2.21 -19.16
N PRO A 104 10.45 -2.43 -20.40
CA PRO A 104 11.36 -3.53 -20.68
C PRO A 104 12.74 -3.35 -20.03
N GLU A 105 13.28 -2.12 -20.05
CA GLU A 105 14.56 -1.80 -19.42
C GLU A 105 14.52 -2.05 -17.92
N THR A 106 13.46 -1.58 -17.26
CA THR A 106 13.28 -1.73 -15.82
C THR A 106 13.13 -3.21 -15.43
N ASN A 107 12.37 -4.01 -16.19
CA ASN A 107 12.30 -5.45 -15.97
C ASN A 107 13.66 -6.15 -16.12
N ASN A 108 14.50 -5.74 -17.08
CA ASN A 108 15.84 -6.28 -17.21
C ASN A 108 16.72 -5.95 -16.00
N ILE A 109 16.61 -4.74 -15.44
CA ILE A 109 17.30 -4.36 -14.20
C ILE A 109 16.81 -5.23 -13.03
N LEU A 110 15.50 -5.39 -12.87
CA LEU A 110 14.91 -6.22 -11.80
C LEU A 110 15.35 -7.68 -11.90
N LYS A 111 15.45 -8.23 -13.11
CA LYS A 111 15.94 -9.60 -13.34
C LYS A 111 17.39 -9.77 -12.87
N ILE A 112 18.24 -8.78 -13.12
CA ILE A 112 19.63 -8.79 -12.63
C ILE A 112 19.67 -8.69 -11.10
N ILE A 113 18.82 -7.85 -10.51
CA ILE A 113 18.75 -7.70 -9.04
C ILE A 113 18.32 -9.03 -8.39
N ALA A 114 17.30 -9.71 -8.95
CA ALA A 114 16.81 -10.97 -8.41
C ALA A 114 17.77 -12.15 -8.61
N ASP A 115 18.62 -12.10 -9.64
CA ASP A 115 19.58 -13.15 -10.00
C ASP A 115 21.04 -12.65 -9.94
N PHE A 116 21.33 -11.77 -8.97
CA PHE A 116 22.59 -11.02 -8.94
C PHE A 116 23.81 -11.93 -8.82
N SER A 117 23.77 -12.91 -7.92
CA SER A 117 24.86 -13.87 -7.70
C SER A 117 25.24 -14.68 -8.95
N ALA A 118 24.25 -15.03 -9.79
CA ALA A 118 24.49 -15.70 -11.06
C ALA A 118 24.89 -14.71 -12.17
N SER A 119 24.29 -13.53 -12.20
CA SER A 119 24.59 -12.46 -13.16
C SER A 119 26.04 -11.99 -13.05
N VAL A 120 26.60 -11.93 -11.83
CA VAL A 120 28.02 -11.57 -11.61
C VAL A 120 28.97 -12.59 -12.23
N LYS A 121 28.58 -13.87 -12.32
CA LYS A 121 29.40 -14.91 -12.99
C LYS A 121 29.39 -14.80 -14.51
N LYS A 122 28.39 -14.11 -15.09
CA LYS A 122 28.24 -13.88 -16.54
C LYS A 122 28.02 -12.39 -16.81
N PRO A 123 29.08 -11.57 -16.69
CA PRO A 123 28.93 -10.12 -16.74
C PRO A 123 28.47 -9.64 -18.12
N HIS A 124 27.55 -8.68 -18.10
CA HIS A 124 27.08 -7.95 -19.27
C HIS A 124 26.91 -6.46 -18.94
N THR A 125 26.67 -5.61 -19.95
CA THR A 125 26.68 -4.15 -19.82
C THR A 125 25.70 -3.61 -18.75
N LEU A 126 24.49 -4.16 -18.66
CA LEU A 126 23.50 -3.77 -17.65
C LEU A 126 23.94 -4.08 -16.22
N LEU A 127 24.70 -5.16 -15.98
CA LEU A 127 25.23 -5.46 -14.64
C LEU A 127 26.15 -4.34 -14.14
N GLN A 128 26.95 -3.75 -15.03
CA GLN A 128 27.84 -2.65 -14.67
C GLN A 128 27.06 -1.41 -14.21
N ARG A 129 25.89 -1.14 -14.81
CA ARG A 129 24.99 -0.07 -14.37
C ARG A 129 24.41 -0.35 -12.98
N VAL A 130 23.98 -1.60 -12.74
CA VAL A 130 23.48 -2.03 -11.41
C VAL A 130 24.57 -1.84 -10.35
N LYS A 131 25.80 -2.29 -10.60
CA LYS A 131 26.94 -2.11 -9.69
C LYS A 131 27.29 -0.64 -9.46
N ALA A 132 27.30 0.19 -10.51
CA ALA A 132 27.63 1.61 -10.40
C ALA A 132 26.62 2.38 -9.53
N CYS A 133 25.36 1.94 -9.47
CA CYS A 133 24.29 2.57 -8.69
C CYS A 133 24.05 1.89 -7.33
N THR A 134 24.85 0.89 -6.95
CA THR A 134 24.67 0.13 -5.71
C THR A 134 25.94 0.21 -4.86
N PRO A 135 25.88 0.71 -3.60
CA PRO A 135 27.03 0.69 -2.69
C PRO A 135 27.61 -0.71 -2.50
N GLU A 136 28.91 -0.81 -2.19
CA GLU A 136 29.61 -2.10 -2.04
C GLU A 136 28.96 -3.01 -0.99
N GLU A 137 28.59 -2.46 0.17
CA GLU A 137 27.85 -3.18 1.24
C GLU A 137 26.50 -3.75 0.75
N ASP A 138 25.75 -2.96 -0.02
CA ASP A 138 24.48 -3.38 -0.60
C ASP A 138 24.71 -4.48 -1.66
N GLN A 139 25.83 -4.46 -2.40
CA GLN A 139 26.19 -5.51 -3.36
C GLN A 139 26.55 -6.83 -2.66
N GLU A 140 27.31 -6.78 -1.56
CA GLU A 140 27.64 -7.96 -0.75
C GLU A 140 26.38 -8.63 -0.20
N LYS A 141 25.48 -7.82 0.38
CA LYS A 141 24.20 -8.31 0.89
C LYS A 141 23.31 -8.87 -0.23
N LEU A 142 23.30 -8.24 -1.41
CA LEU A 142 22.56 -8.73 -2.57
C LEU A 142 23.14 -10.06 -3.10
N MET A 143 24.47 -10.23 -3.09
CA MET A 143 25.15 -11.49 -3.42
C MET A 143 24.73 -12.61 -2.46
N GLU A 144 24.74 -12.34 -1.16
CA GLU A 144 24.31 -13.31 -0.14
C GLU A 144 22.86 -13.74 -0.38
N ILE A 145 21.92 -12.78 -0.43
CA ILE A 145 20.49 -13.02 -0.60
C ILE A 145 20.21 -13.87 -1.85
N THR A 146 20.77 -13.48 -2.99
CA THR A 146 20.50 -14.13 -4.29
C THR A 146 21.30 -15.42 -4.48
N SER A 147 22.22 -15.75 -3.57
CA SER A 147 22.89 -17.06 -3.55
C SER A 147 22.10 -18.08 -2.72
N LEU A 148 21.41 -17.62 -1.67
CA LEU A 148 20.60 -18.45 -0.77
C LEU A 148 19.20 -18.69 -1.30
N HIS A 149 18.63 -17.72 -2.01
CA HIS A 149 17.23 -17.74 -2.43
C HIS A 149 17.10 -17.60 -3.95
N SER A 150 16.23 -18.42 -4.53
CA SER A 150 15.83 -18.27 -5.93
C SER A 150 14.62 -17.35 -6.01
N LEU A 151 14.86 -16.12 -6.47
CA LEU A 151 13.88 -15.04 -6.54
C LEU A 151 13.56 -14.68 -7.99
N ASN A 152 12.36 -14.16 -8.22
CA ASN A 152 11.97 -13.49 -9.45
C ASN A 152 11.45 -12.10 -9.10
N ALA A 153 11.94 -11.06 -9.77
CA ALA A 153 11.44 -9.69 -9.64
C ALA A 153 11.02 -9.16 -11.02
N PHE A 154 9.87 -8.50 -11.08
CA PHE A 154 9.26 -8.03 -12.32
C PHE A 154 8.31 -6.86 -12.05
N LEU A 155 8.06 -6.02 -13.06
CA LEU A 155 7.05 -4.98 -12.98
C LEU A 155 5.65 -5.57 -13.14
N LEU A 156 4.71 -5.02 -12.39
CA LEU A 156 3.28 -5.22 -12.59
C LEU A 156 2.73 -4.06 -13.43
N PRO A 157 1.87 -4.31 -14.43
CA PRO A 157 1.38 -3.29 -15.35
C PRO A 157 0.27 -2.42 -14.74
N ILE A 158 0.50 -1.88 -13.54
CA ILE A 158 -0.43 -1.04 -12.78
C ILE A 158 0.31 0.17 -12.21
N LYS A 159 -0.45 1.22 -11.88
CA LYS A 159 0.05 2.41 -11.18
C LYS A 159 -0.33 2.36 -9.71
N THR A 160 0.52 2.95 -8.88
CA THR A 160 0.21 3.26 -7.49
C THR A 160 0.80 4.61 -7.10
N VAL A 161 0.14 5.29 -6.17
CA VAL A 161 0.68 6.53 -5.59
C VAL A 161 1.91 6.24 -4.73
N GLY A 162 2.88 7.16 -4.81
CA GLY A 162 4.07 7.24 -3.97
C GLY A 162 4.37 8.69 -3.60
N VAL A 163 5.35 8.88 -2.73
CA VAL A 163 5.90 10.20 -2.37
C VAL A 163 7.41 10.18 -2.50
N GLN A 164 7.94 11.04 -3.37
CA GLN A 164 9.37 11.17 -3.61
C GLN A 164 9.75 12.66 -3.56
N GLY A 165 10.63 13.02 -2.62
CA GLY A 165 10.89 14.42 -2.30
C GLY A 165 9.62 15.12 -1.82
N ASP A 166 9.30 16.26 -2.41
CA ASP A 166 8.18 17.12 -2.00
C ASP A 166 6.87 16.82 -2.76
N GLY A 167 6.88 15.87 -3.70
CA GLY A 167 5.76 15.62 -4.62
C GLY A 167 5.16 14.21 -4.53
N ARG A 168 3.86 14.10 -4.85
CA ARG A 168 3.22 12.81 -5.13
C ARG A 168 3.60 12.33 -6.53
N SER A 169 3.85 11.04 -6.68
CA SER A 169 4.11 10.39 -7.96
C SER A 169 3.13 9.23 -8.18
N TYR A 170 2.84 8.89 -9.44
CA TYR A 170 2.12 7.67 -9.81
C TYR A 170 3.01 6.85 -10.73
N SER A 171 3.44 5.68 -10.27
CA SER A 171 4.42 4.87 -10.97
C SER A 171 4.26 3.38 -10.67
N TYR A 172 5.20 2.56 -11.14
CA TYR A 172 5.06 1.11 -11.15
C TYR A 172 5.08 0.48 -9.76
N VAL A 173 4.54 -0.75 -9.72
CA VAL A 173 4.72 -1.72 -8.63
C VAL A 173 5.67 -2.81 -9.10
N CYS A 174 6.68 -3.13 -8.31
CA CYS A 174 7.53 -4.31 -8.49
C CYS A 174 6.97 -5.50 -7.69
N GLY A 175 6.72 -6.62 -8.36
CA GLY A 175 6.39 -7.89 -7.72
C GLY A 175 7.64 -8.75 -7.54
N ILE A 176 7.79 -9.36 -6.37
CA ILE A 176 8.81 -10.37 -6.07
C ILE A 176 8.11 -11.69 -5.73
N SER A 177 8.57 -12.80 -6.33
CA SER A 177 8.17 -14.14 -5.91
C SER A 177 9.41 -14.99 -5.63
N SER A 178 9.26 -16.07 -4.86
CA SER A 178 10.38 -16.91 -4.47
C SER A 178 10.06 -18.40 -4.63
N LYS A 179 11.10 -19.21 -4.82
CA LYS A 179 10.99 -20.66 -4.67
C LYS A 179 11.16 -21.02 -3.19
N GLY A 180 10.06 -21.37 -2.54
CA GLY A 180 10.05 -21.78 -1.13
C GLY A 180 9.41 -20.75 -0.22
N ALA A 181 9.80 -20.75 1.05
CA ALA A 181 9.30 -19.80 2.05
C ALA A 181 9.87 -18.39 1.80
N PRO A 182 9.07 -17.33 2.03
CA PRO A 182 9.50 -15.95 1.87
C PRO A 182 10.63 -15.58 2.85
N PRO A 183 11.81 -15.16 2.38
CA PRO A 183 12.87 -14.68 3.26
C PRO A 183 12.60 -13.21 3.65
N TRP A 184 11.75 -12.98 4.66
CA TRP A 184 11.19 -11.67 4.99
C TRP A 184 12.23 -10.56 5.15
N GLU A 185 13.30 -10.77 5.91
CA GLU A 185 14.38 -9.78 6.09
C GLU A 185 15.06 -9.42 4.76
N SER A 186 15.31 -10.42 3.91
CA SER A 186 15.86 -10.23 2.57
C SER A 186 14.90 -9.47 1.66
N LEU A 187 13.60 -9.78 1.74
CA LEU A 187 12.55 -9.08 0.98
C LEU A 187 12.42 -7.62 1.42
N MET A 188 12.47 -7.33 2.72
CA MET A 188 12.45 -5.97 3.27
C MET A 188 13.70 -5.17 2.87
N PHE A 189 14.85 -5.82 2.74
CA PHE A 189 16.03 -5.20 2.14
C PHE A 189 15.82 -4.85 0.67
N LEU A 190 15.33 -5.80 -0.15
CA LEU A 190 15.05 -5.56 -1.57
C LEU A 190 14.01 -4.46 -1.79
N ALA A 191 12.99 -4.39 -0.92
CA ALA A 191 11.96 -3.36 -0.96
C ALA A 191 12.49 -1.94 -0.74
N ARG A 192 13.64 -1.79 -0.06
CA ARG A 192 14.35 -0.50 0.10
C ARG A 192 15.38 -0.27 -1.01
N LEU A 193 16.03 -1.32 -1.50
CA LEU A 193 17.05 -1.20 -2.54
C LEU A 193 16.43 -0.85 -3.91
N ILE A 194 15.39 -1.58 -4.33
CA ILE A 194 14.81 -1.45 -5.67
C ILE A 194 14.35 -0.01 -5.96
N PRO A 195 13.57 0.67 -5.10
CA PRO A 195 13.14 2.04 -5.38
C PRO A 195 14.28 3.06 -5.33
N ARG A 196 15.38 2.80 -4.61
CA ARG A 196 16.59 3.65 -4.64
C ARG A 196 17.31 3.54 -5.98
N MET A 197 17.27 2.37 -6.63
CA MET A 197 17.88 2.16 -7.94
C MET A 197 16.97 2.58 -9.09
N CYS A 198 15.67 2.40 -8.92
CA CYS A 198 14.65 2.60 -9.94
C CYS A 198 13.58 3.55 -9.40
N HIS A 199 13.78 4.86 -9.57
CA HIS A 199 12.85 5.89 -9.08
C HIS A 199 11.47 5.85 -9.78
N ASN A 200 11.35 5.14 -10.90
CA ASN A 200 10.08 4.82 -11.56
C ASN A 200 9.31 3.67 -10.87
N ILE A 201 9.78 3.16 -9.73
CA ILE A 201 9.08 2.15 -8.93
C ILE A 201 8.69 2.78 -7.59
N ASN A 202 7.38 2.87 -7.35
CA ASN A 202 6.85 3.42 -6.11
C ASN A 202 6.72 2.37 -5.01
N ARG A 203 6.51 1.10 -5.37
CA ARG A 203 6.27 0.02 -4.41
C ARG A 203 6.92 -1.28 -4.81
N VAL A 204 7.21 -2.09 -3.79
CA VAL A 204 7.68 -3.47 -3.92
C VAL A 204 6.77 -4.36 -3.09
N VAL A 205 6.26 -5.43 -3.69
CA VAL A 205 5.39 -6.40 -3.03
C VAL A 205 5.93 -7.81 -3.15
N TYR A 206 5.68 -8.63 -2.13
CA TYR A 206 5.84 -10.08 -2.24
C TYR A 206 4.56 -10.71 -2.80
N VAL A 207 4.68 -11.60 -3.78
CA VAL A 207 3.57 -12.32 -4.39
C VAL A 207 3.55 -13.76 -3.86
N PHE A 208 2.57 -14.10 -3.04
CA PHE A 208 2.46 -15.44 -2.44
C PHE A 208 2.14 -16.52 -3.47
N GLY A 209 2.57 -17.75 -3.18
CA GLY A 209 2.37 -18.94 -4.03
C GLY A 209 3.65 -19.39 -4.75
N PRO A 210 3.54 -20.30 -5.74
CA PRO A 210 4.68 -20.75 -6.54
C PRO A 210 5.38 -19.59 -7.28
N PRO A 211 6.65 -19.75 -7.69
CA PRO A 211 7.36 -18.74 -8.48
C PRO A 211 6.54 -18.28 -9.70
N VAL A 212 6.42 -16.97 -9.88
CA VAL A 212 5.74 -16.39 -11.04
C VAL A 212 6.69 -16.46 -12.22
N LYS A 213 6.45 -17.41 -13.12
CA LYS A 213 7.31 -17.64 -14.29
C LYS A 213 7.17 -16.52 -15.32
N GLU A 214 5.94 -16.07 -15.53
CA GLU A 214 5.60 -15.01 -16.47
C GLU A 214 4.71 -13.99 -15.77
N SER A 215 5.19 -12.75 -15.73
CA SER A 215 4.43 -11.63 -15.17
C SER A 215 3.24 -11.31 -16.06
N PRO A 216 2.05 -10.98 -15.51
CA PRO A 216 0.93 -10.48 -16.30
C PRO A 216 1.34 -9.26 -17.14
N THR A 217 1.00 -9.26 -18.43
CA THR A 217 1.27 -8.15 -19.35
C THR A 217 0.00 -7.38 -19.72
N ASP A 218 -1.17 -7.93 -19.40
CA ASP A 218 -2.50 -7.34 -19.50
C ASP A 218 -3.12 -7.18 -18.10
N VAL A 219 -4.25 -6.49 -18.04
CA VAL A 219 -5.02 -6.27 -16.81
C VAL A 219 -6.45 -6.77 -16.99
N THR A 220 -7.10 -7.15 -15.89
CA THR A 220 -8.53 -7.40 -15.89
C THR A 220 -9.25 -6.06 -15.78
N PRO A 221 -10.10 -5.66 -16.76
CA PRO A 221 -10.86 -4.41 -16.69
C PRO A 221 -11.57 -4.28 -15.34
N THR A 222 -11.26 -3.22 -14.60
CA THR A 222 -11.69 -3.05 -13.21
C THR A 222 -12.07 -1.61 -12.94
N PHE A 223 -13.29 -1.44 -12.43
CA PHE A 223 -13.85 -0.16 -12.02
C PHE A 223 -14.57 -0.33 -10.68
N LEU A 224 -14.98 0.80 -10.08
CA LEU A 224 -15.79 0.86 -8.87
C LEU A 224 -17.24 0.41 -9.13
N THR A 225 -17.40 -0.88 -9.39
CA THR A 225 -18.70 -1.54 -9.54
C THR A 225 -19.08 -2.29 -8.27
N THR A 226 -20.37 -2.55 -8.10
CA THR A 226 -20.89 -3.24 -6.91
C THR A 226 -20.26 -4.61 -6.69
N GLY A 227 -20.03 -5.39 -7.75
CA GLY A 227 -19.38 -6.70 -7.67
C GLY A 227 -17.93 -6.60 -7.20
N VAL A 228 -17.15 -5.69 -7.80
CA VAL A 228 -15.74 -5.46 -7.43
C VAL A 228 -15.62 -5.00 -5.98
N LEU A 229 -16.47 -4.05 -5.56
CA LEU A 229 -16.52 -3.58 -4.17
C LEU A 229 -16.97 -4.68 -3.20
N SER A 230 -17.88 -5.58 -3.62
CA SER A 230 -18.29 -6.72 -2.79
C SER A 230 -17.14 -7.70 -2.58
N THR A 231 -16.34 -7.98 -3.62
CA THR A 231 -15.14 -8.82 -3.50
C THR A 231 -14.12 -8.20 -2.55
N LEU A 232 -13.82 -6.91 -2.70
CA LEU A 232 -12.87 -6.24 -1.81
C LEU A 232 -13.39 -6.16 -0.37
N ARG A 233 -14.67 -5.88 -0.16
CA ARG A 233 -15.30 -5.90 1.18
C ARG A 233 -15.11 -7.25 1.87
N GLN A 234 -15.29 -8.36 1.15
CA GLN A 234 -15.06 -9.68 1.72
C GLN A 234 -13.60 -9.88 2.08
N ALA A 235 -12.67 -9.53 1.18
CA ALA A 235 -11.24 -9.67 1.44
C ALA A 235 -10.77 -8.81 2.63
N ASP A 236 -11.25 -7.57 2.73
CA ASP A 236 -10.96 -6.64 3.83
C ASP A 236 -11.52 -7.17 5.16
N PHE A 237 -12.75 -7.72 5.16
CA PHE A 237 -13.37 -8.33 6.33
C PHE A 237 -12.59 -9.54 6.84
N GLU A 238 -12.25 -10.49 5.97
CA GLU A 238 -11.50 -11.69 6.37
C GLU A 238 -10.13 -11.31 6.97
N ALA A 239 -9.40 -10.41 6.30
CA ALA A 239 -8.08 -9.97 6.75
C ALA A 239 -8.16 -9.30 8.14
N HIS A 240 -9.07 -8.33 8.31
CA HIS A 240 -9.20 -7.61 9.58
C HIS A 240 -9.75 -8.48 10.71
N ASN A 241 -10.63 -9.44 10.43
CA ASN A 241 -11.08 -10.39 11.44
C ASN A 241 -9.93 -11.26 11.94
N ILE A 242 -9.12 -11.81 11.04
CA ILE A 242 -7.95 -12.61 11.39
C ILE A 242 -6.96 -11.77 12.23
N LEU A 243 -6.70 -10.53 11.83
CA LEU A 243 -5.84 -9.63 12.60
C LEU A 243 -6.40 -9.35 14.00
N ARG A 244 -7.71 -9.10 14.11
CA ARG A 244 -8.37 -8.80 15.38
C ARG A 244 -8.36 -10.01 16.32
N GLU A 245 -8.76 -11.18 15.83
CA GLU A 245 -8.80 -12.42 16.60
C GLU A 245 -7.41 -12.88 17.06
N SER A 246 -6.36 -12.54 16.30
CA SER A 246 -4.98 -12.83 16.71
C SER A 246 -4.47 -11.95 17.86
N GLY A 247 -5.14 -10.85 18.18
CA GLY A 247 -4.69 -9.89 19.21
C GLY A 247 -3.61 -8.90 18.75
N TYR A 248 -3.16 -8.95 17.49
CA TYR A 248 -2.11 -8.08 16.96
C TYR A 248 -2.62 -6.78 16.32
N SER A 249 -3.93 -6.53 16.33
CA SER A 249 -4.51 -5.30 15.76
C SER A 249 -3.93 -4.01 16.35
N GLY A 250 -3.53 -4.02 17.63
CA GLY A 250 -2.93 -2.85 18.29
C GLY A 250 -1.46 -2.60 17.92
N LYS A 251 -0.78 -3.57 17.27
CA LYS A 251 0.62 -3.44 16.82
C LYS A 251 0.75 -2.78 15.45
N ILE A 252 -0.33 -2.77 14.67
CA ILE A 252 -0.40 -2.19 13.33
C ILE A 252 -1.20 -0.89 13.41
N SER A 253 -0.67 0.21 12.87
CA SER A 253 -1.35 1.51 12.89
C SER A 253 -2.53 1.54 11.91
N GLN A 254 -2.38 0.89 10.76
CA GLN A 254 -3.44 0.72 9.75
C GLN A 254 -3.12 -0.46 8.83
N MET A 255 -4.14 -1.18 8.35
CA MET A 255 -3.97 -2.27 7.38
C MET A 255 -4.87 -2.14 6.13
N PRO A 256 -4.56 -1.26 5.17
CA PRO A 256 -5.25 -1.26 3.88
C PRO A 256 -5.21 -2.64 3.20
N ILE A 257 -6.36 -3.09 2.74
CA ILE A 257 -6.51 -4.23 1.83
C ILE A 257 -6.89 -3.69 0.47
N ILE A 258 -6.12 -4.03 -0.57
CA ILE A 258 -6.24 -3.44 -1.91
C ILE A 258 -6.60 -4.52 -2.92
N LEU A 259 -7.54 -4.23 -3.82
CA LEU A 259 -7.84 -5.07 -4.97
C LEU A 259 -7.11 -4.56 -6.22
N THR A 260 -6.40 -5.43 -6.91
CA THR A 260 -5.62 -5.14 -8.12
C THR A 260 -6.13 -5.90 -9.33
N PRO A 261 -6.07 -5.32 -10.54
CA PRO A 261 -6.61 -5.91 -11.77
C PRO A 261 -5.67 -6.97 -12.38
N LEU A 262 -5.06 -7.81 -11.55
CA LEU A 262 -3.99 -8.73 -11.96
C LEU A 262 -4.43 -10.19 -11.89
N HIS A 263 -4.31 -10.88 -13.04
CA HIS A 263 -4.56 -12.31 -13.19
C HIS A 263 -3.25 -13.05 -13.52
N PHE A 264 -2.69 -13.72 -12.52
CA PHE A 264 -1.50 -14.55 -12.61
C PHE A 264 -1.82 -15.99 -13.05
N ASP A 265 -0.77 -16.77 -13.32
CA ASP A 265 -0.81 -18.23 -13.52
C ASP A 265 -1.62 -18.72 -14.73
N ARG A 266 -1.82 -17.85 -15.73
CA ARG A 266 -2.38 -18.24 -17.02
C ARG A 266 -1.31 -18.89 -17.89
N ASP A 267 -1.73 -19.89 -18.67
CA ASP A 267 -0.88 -20.45 -19.72
C ASP A 267 -0.80 -19.45 -20.88
N PRO A 268 0.38 -18.86 -21.18
CA PRO A 268 0.55 -17.89 -22.25
C PRO A 268 0.21 -18.47 -23.63
N LEU A 269 0.37 -19.79 -23.80
CA LEU A 269 0.10 -20.47 -25.07
C LEU A 269 -1.41 -20.57 -25.34
N GLN A 270 -2.24 -20.52 -24.29
CA GLN A 270 -3.69 -20.67 -24.39
C GLN A 270 -4.43 -19.35 -24.60
N LYS A 271 -3.74 -18.20 -24.56
CA LYS A 271 -4.32 -16.85 -24.74
C LYS A 271 -5.59 -16.60 -23.90
N GLN A 272 -5.62 -17.09 -22.67
CA GLN A 272 -6.75 -16.91 -21.78
C GLN A 272 -6.90 -15.43 -21.39
N PRO A 273 -8.11 -14.84 -21.46
CA PRO A 273 -8.31 -13.44 -21.08
C PRO A 273 -8.10 -13.23 -19.59
N SER A 274 -7.63 -12.04 -19.21
CA SER A 274 -7.54 -11.60 -17.82
C SER A 274 -8.95 -11.35 -17.26
N CYS A 275 -9.39 -12.17 -16.29
CA CYS A 275 -10.73 -12.07 -15.68
C CYS A 275 -10.72 -12.13 -14.14
N GLN A 276 -9.59 -12.48 -13.53
CA GLN A 276 -9.43 -12.54 -12.07
C GLN A 276 -8.62 -11.34 -11.55
N ARG A 277 -8.73 -11.07 -10.26
CA ARG A 277 -8.06 -9.96 -9.58
C ARG A 277 -7.16 -10.49 -8.49
N SER A 278 -6.23 -9.69 -8.00
CA SER A 278 -5.34 -10.08 -6.91
C SER A 278 -5.46 -9.11 -5.74
N VAL A 279 -5.21 -9.57 -4.52
CA VAL A 279 -5.36 -8.76 -3.30
C VAL A 279 -3.99 -8.42 -2.73
N VAL A 280 -3.79 -7.20 -2.27
CA VAL A 280 -2.60 -6.79 -1.51
C VAL A 280 -2.99 -6.57 -0.05
N ILE A 281 -2.22 -7.16 0.86
CA ILE A 281 -2.23 -6.86 2.28
C ILE A 281 -1.17 -5.80 2.52
N ARG A 282 -1.58 -4.61 2.97
CA ARG A 282 -0.66 -3.51 3.30
C ARG A 282 -0.72 -3.27 4.79
N THR A 283 0.20 -3.85 5.56
CA THR A 283 0.38 -3.49 6.97
C THR A 283 1.16 -2.19 7.06
N PHE A 284 0.80 -1.27 7.97
CA PHE A 284 1.54 -0.03 8.16
C PHE A 284 1.70 0.32 9.63
N ILE A 285 2.92 0.62 10.03
CA ILE A 285 3.30 1.05 11.37
C ILE A 285 3.86 2.46 11.28
N THR A 286 3.29 3.37 12.06
CA THR A 286 3.66 4.79 12.07
C THR A 286 3.22 5.45 13.37
N SER A 287 3.96 6.48 13.76
CA SER A 287 3.63 7.37 14.89
C SER A 287 2.83 8.60 14.45
N ASP A 288 3.05 9.10 13.22
CA ASP A 288 2.54 10.41 12.76
C ASP A 288 1.94 10.39 11.34
N PHE A 289 1.93 9.23 10.67
CA PHE A 289 1.55 9.03 9.26
C PHE A 289 2.39 9.83 8.25
N MET A 290 3.44 10.53 8.65
CA MET A 290 4.39 11.22 7.75
C MET A 290 5.45 10.26 7.24
N THR A 291 5.95 9.39 8.12
CA THR A 291 6.84 8.27 7.79
C THR A 291 6.27 6.98 8.37
N GLY A 292 6.68 5.83 7.84
CA GLY A 292 6.27 4.56 8.42
C GLY A 292 6.79 3.36 7.67
N ILE A 293 6.68 2.20 8.29
CA ILE A 293 7.21 0.94 7.76
C ILE A 293 6.08 -0.06 7.54
N ALA A 294 6.30 -1.02 6.64
CA ALA A 294 5.49 -2.23 6.62
C ALA A 294 5.88 -3.12 7.80
N ALA A 295 4.92 -3.83 8.38
CA ALA A 295 5.22 -4.83 9.39
C ALA A 295 5.93 -6.02 8.73
N THR A 296 7.01 -6.49 9.33
CA THR A 296 7.75 -7.65 8.85
C THR A 296 7.10 -8.90 9.44
N PRO A 297 6.56 -9.83 8.62
CA PRO A 297 6.02 -11.08 9.15
C PRO A 297 7.11 -11.89 9.88
N GLY A 298 6.77 -12.40 11.07
CA GLY A 298 7.72 -13.00 12.00
C GLY A 298 8.36 -12.02 12.98
N ASN A 299 8.13 -10.71 12.82
CA ASN A 299 8.60 -9.67 13.73
C ASN A 299 7.41 -8.94 14.40
N GLU A 300 6.90 -7.84 13.81
CA GLU A 300 5.81 -7.07 14.43
C GLU A 300 4.44 -7.77 14.34
N ILE A 301 4.30 -8.71 13.40
CA ILE A 301 3.13 -9.57 13.22
C ILE A 301 3.58 -11.03 13.01
N PRO A 302 2.96 -12.03 13.65
CA PRO A 302 3.34 -13.43 13.42
C PRO A 302 3.12 -13.82 11.96
N GLU A 303 4.08 -14.56 11.39
CA GLU A 303 3.98 -15.03 10.01
C GLU A 303 2.73 -15.90 9.78
N GLU A 304 2.37 -16.74 10.76
CA GLU A 304 1.17 -17.58 10.71
C GLU A 304 -0.13 -16.78 10.53
N VAL A 305 -0.21 -15.58 11.11
CA VAL A 305 -1.37 -14.70 11.00
C VAL A 305 -1.49 -14.20 9.56
N VAL A 306 -0.37 -13.79 8.96
CA VAL A 306 -0.33 -13.36 7.55
C VAL A 306 -0.67 -14.52 6.61
N LEU A 307 -0.10 -15.72 6.85
CA LEU A 307 -0.39 -16.91 6.04
C LEU A 307 -1.87 -17.35 6.16
N LYS A 308 -2.49 -17.17 7.34
CA LYS A 308 -3.93 -17.40 7.52
C LYS A 308 -4.74 -16.41 6.67
N MET A 309 -4.39 -15.12 6.65
CA MET A 309 -5.04 -14.14 5.77
C MET A 309 -4.94 -14.54 4.30
N VAL A 310 -3.73 -14.93 3.85
CA VAL A 310 -3.49 -15.40 2.47
C VAL A 310 -4.40 -16.57 2.14
N THR A 311 -4.50 -17.55 3.05
CA THR A 311 -5.31 -18.76 2.85
C THR A 311 -6.80 -18.44 2.72
N GLU A 312 -7.35 -17.61 3.60
CA GLU A 312 -8.78 -17.28 3.57
C GLU A 312 -9.15 -16.37 2.39
N ILE A 313 -8.36 -15.31 2.13
CA ILE A 313 -8.58 -14.41 1.00
C ILE A 313 -8.53 -15.17 -0.34
N LYS A 314 -7.63 -16.15 -0.46
CA LYS A 314 -7.47 -16.93 -1.69
C LYS A 314 -8.67 -17.81 -2.03
N LYS A 315 -9.55 -18.13 -1.05
CA LYS A 315 -10.80 -18.88 -1.28
C LYS A 315 -11.90 -18.03 -1.90
N ILE A 316 -11.77 -16.70 -1.86
CA ILE A 316 -12.78 -15.78 -2.39
C ILE A 316 -12.87 -15.94 -3.91
N PRO A 317 -14.07 -16.14 -4.49
CA PRO A 317 -14.23 -16.26 -5.94
C PRO A 317 -13.65 -15.07 -6.70
N GLY A 318 -12.86 -15.36 -7.73
CA GLY A 318 -12.23 -14.35 -8.58
C GLY A 318 -10.87 -13.84 -8.08
N ILE A 319 -10.32 -14.37 -6.98
CA ILE A 319 -8.98 -14.02 -6.50
C ILE A 319 -7.89 -14.93 -7.10
N SER A 320 -7.00 -14.32 -7.90
CA SER A 320 -5.86 -14.94 -8.55
C SER A 320 -4.65 -15.08 -7.63
N ARG A 321 -4.17 -14.03 -6.98
CA ARG A 321 -3.11 -14.14 -5.96
C ARG A 321 -3.32 -13.17 -4.82
N VAL A 322 -2.61 -13.44 -3.73
CA VAL A 322 -2.48 -12.52 -2.59
C VAL A 322 -1.04 -12.02 -2.59
N MET A 323 -0.86 -10.75 -2.25
CA MET A 323 0.40 -10.05 -2.20
C MET A 323 0.57 -9.36 -0.85
N TYR A 324 1.81 -9.11 -0.45
CA TYR A 324 2.15 -8.37 0.77
C TYR A 324 2.98 -7.15 0.41
N ASP A 325 2.54 -5.95 0.80
CA ASP A 325 3.29 -4.72 0.56
C ASP A 325 4.46 -4.60 1.54
N LEU A 326 5.67 -4.48 1.00
CA LEU A 326 6.92 -4.38 1.76
C LEU A 326 7.39 -2.92 1.88
N THR A 327 6.67 -1.99 1.25
CA THR A 327 7.14 -0.63 1.02
C THR A 327 6.94 0.27 2.24
N SER A 328 8.02 0.93 2.65
CA SER A 328 7.99 2.01 3.64
C SER A 328 7.51 3.33 3.02
N LYS A 329 7.13 4.29 3.86
CA LYS A 329 6.86 5.68 3.47
C LYS A 329 8.02 6.56 3.96
N PRO A 330 8.76 7.23 3.07
CA PRO A 330 8.82 7.08 1.60
C PRO A 330 9.50 5.76 1.14
N PRO A 331 9.40 5.34 -0.15
CA PRO A 331 8.76 6.04 -1.28
C PRO A 331 7.27 5.71 -1.46
N GLY A 332 6.75 4.72 -0.75
CA GLY A 332 5.32 4.42 -0.75
C GLY A 332 4.54 5.41 0.11
N THR A 333 3.23 5.20 0.19
CA THR A 333 2.32 5.86 1.14
C THR A 333 1.47 4.81 1.86
N THR A 334 0.57 5.23 2.75
CA THR A 334 -0.31 4.28 3.45
C THR A 334 -1.28 3.58 2.50
N GLU A 335 -2.03 4.33 1.70
CA GLU A 335 -3.00 3.84 0.72
C GLU A 335 -2.36 3.70 -0.68
N TRP A 336 -2.98 2.98 -1.62
CA TRP A 336 -2.40 2.73 -2.96
C TRP A 336 -3.04 3.54 -4.09
N GLU A 337 -4.33 3.91 -3.91
CA GLU A 337 -5.30 4.56 -4.81
C GLU A 337 -5.53 3.90 -6.17
#